data_AF-A0A8T5LE35-F1
#
_entry.id   AF-A0A8T5LE35-F1
#
_cell.length_a   1.000
_cell.length_b   1.000
_cell.length_c   1.000
_cell.angle_alpha   90.00
_cell.angle_beta   90.00
_cell.angle_gamma   90.00
#
_symmetry.space_group_name_H-M   'P 1'
#
loop_
_entity.id
_entity.type
_entity.pdbx_description
1 polymer ?
#
loop_
_entity_poly.entity_id
_entity_poly.type
_entity_poly.pdbx_seq_one_letter_code
_entity_poly.pdbx_strand_id
1 'polypeptide(L)'
;MSTKKVYVGFCADLIHHEHINIIKQAKELGEVTVGLLTDKAISTYKQVPLIPFEQRKIIVENIKGLSKIIPQETLDYVPNLRKLKPNYVVHGSDWKTGIQKSTRERVVKVLKEWGGKVIDVPYVEGISSTNLRNNERMKGITNEIRMKRLRRLLEFKPIVRVLEAHNGLTASLIENLEVDKKEFDCAWISSLTDSLAKGKPDTGIVDLTSRINTINQVLESTTKPILLDIDDGGEIEHFASAVRTLERLGVSAIVVEDKRGLKENSLFNESTQNQEDITKFSEKISKGKRAQLGTDFMIIARIESLNLGKGIYDALIRAQAYIEAGADGILIHSKEKEPKELLKFCKEYSKFKNKLPLVVVPTTYSQITEKELIKNGINMVIYANHLLRSAFASMKKTAESILKNERALEADKFCLPVKETLELVR
;
A
#
# COMPACT_ATOMS: atom_id res chain seq x y z
N MET A 1 28.56 35.50 24.27
CA MET A 1 27.35 34.77 24.71
C MET A 1 27.30 33.44 23.96
N SER A 2 26.95 32.34 24.63
CA SER A 2 26.75 31.05 23.95
C SER A 2 25.64 31.21 22.90
N THR A 3 25.93 30.81 21.65
CA THR A 3 24.94 30.81 20.56
C THR A 3 23.77 29.94 20.97
N LYS A 4 22.56 30.51 20.96
CA LYS A 4 21.34 29.77 21.31
C LYS A 4 21.09 28.65 20.31
N LYS A 5 20.64 27.50 20.79
CA LYS A 5 20.33 26.32 19.96
C LYS A 5 18.85 26.30 19.60
N VAL A 6 18.55 26.11 18.33
CA VAL A 6 17.19 26.06 17.78
C VAL A 6 16.97 24.72 17.11
N TYR A 7 15.83 24.10 17.38
CA TYR A 7 15.43 22.85 16.74
C TYR A 7 14.17 23.05 15.91
N VAL A 8 14.16 22.50 14.70
CA VAL A 8 13.01 22.53 13.79
C VAL A 8 12.72 21.12 13.29
N GLY A 9 11.50 20.64 13.46
CA GLY A 9 11.08 19.33 12.95
C GLY A 9 10.41 19.45 11.58
N PHE A 10 10.89 18.73 10.57
CA PHE A 10 10.31 18.77 9.22
C PHE A 10 10.10 17.40 8.60
N CYS A 11 9.02 17.27 7.83
CA CYS A 11 8.89 16.21 6.83
C CYS A 11 9.64 16.56 5.55
N ALA A 12 9.46 17.78 5.01
CA ALA A 12 10.06 18.25 3.77
C ALA A 12 9.92 17.27 2.58
N ASP A 13 8.73 16.69 2.38
CA ASP A 13 8.46 15.82 1.21
C ASP A 13 8.42 16.65 -0.08
N LEU A 14 7.55 17.65 -0.13
CA LEU A 14 7.57 18.72 -1.12
C LEU A 14 7.92 20.04 -0.41
N ILE A 15 9.02 20.67 -0.81
CA ILE A 15 9.46 21.93 -0.23
C ILE A 15 8.68 23.08 -0.86
N HIS A 16 8.25 24.01 -0.01
CA HIS A 16 7.57 25.23 -0.41
C HIS A 16 8.00 26.38 0.52
N HIS A 17 7.63 27.61 0.17
CA HIS A 17 8.09 28.83 0.84
C HIS A 17 7.89 28.84 2.38
N GLU A 18 6.86 28.18 2.93
CA GLU A 18 6.68 28.10 4.40
C GLU A 18 7.82 27.37 5.12
N HIS A 19 8.41 26.33 4.51
CA HIS A 19 9.58 25.68 5.09
C HIS A 19 10.75 26.66 5.20
N ILE A 20 10.91 27.51 4.18
CA ILE A 20 11.95 28.55 4.13
C ILE A 20 11.66 29.65 5.17
N ASN A 21 10.39 30.05 5.33
CA ASN A 21 9.95 31.03 6.33
C ASN A 21 10.24 30.54 7.76
N ILE A 22 9.91 29.28 8.08
CA ILE A 22 10.20 28.68 9.38
C ILE A 22 11.71 28.66 9.64
N ILE A 23 12.53 28.27 8.65
CA ILE A 23 14.00 28.28 8.80
C ILE A 23 14.52 29.69 9.03
N LYS A 24 13.99 30.69 8.30
CA LYS A 24 14.38 32.10 8.44
C LYS A 24 14.10 32.60 9.86
N GLN A 25 12.89 32.36 10.39
CA GLN A 25 12.52 32.74 11.75
C GLN A 25 13.33 31.96 12.80
N ALA A 26 13.61 30.67 12.56
CA ALA A 26 14.47 29.89 13.43
C ALA A 26 15.91 30.44 13.48
N LYS A 27 16.42 30.93 12.35
CA LYS A 27 17.78 31.49 12.25
C LYS A 27 17.94 32.79 13.02
N GLU A 28 16.90 33.62 13.11
CA GLU A 28 16.89 34.83 13.94
C GLU A 28 17.04 34.53 15.44
N LEU A 29 16.66 33.33 15.87
CA LEU A 29 16.73 32.90 17.27
C LEU A 29 18.06 32.23 17.65
N GLY A 30 18.83 31.72 16.67
CA GLY A 30 20.12 31.09 16.92
C GLY A 30 20.57 30.07 15.86
N GLU A 31 21.35 29.10 16.31
CA GLU A 31 21.91 28.03 15.47
C GLU A 31 20.85 26.95 15.21
N VAL A 32 20.51 26.71 13.94
CA VAL A 32 19.37 25.88 13.54
C VAL A 32 19.80 24.44 13.26
N THR A 33 19.28 23.52 14.07
CA THR A 33 19.32 22.08 13.81
C THR A 33 17.96 21.61 13.31
N VAL A 34 17.91 21.05 12.10
CA VAL A 34 16.68 20.39 11.60
C VAL A 34 16.68 18.93 11.98
N GLY A 35 15.61 18.50 12.65
CA GLY A 35 15.22 17.11 12.74
C GLY A 35 14.38 16.71 11.54
N LEU A 36 15.02 16.15 10.52
CA LEU A 36 14.33 15.69 9.32
C LEU A 36 13.69 14.32 9.60
N LEU A 37 12.37 14.25 9.50
CA LEU A 37 11.62 13.02 9.75
C LEU A 37 11.99 11.95 8.72
N THR A 38 12.26 10.73 9.19
CA THR A 38 12.53 9.58 8.32
C THR A 38 11.25 9.11 7.63
N ASP A 39 11.38 8.36 6.53
CA ASP A 39 10.23 7.82 5.78
C ASP A 39 9.32 6.97 6.70
N LYS A 40 9.95 6.20 7.61
CA LYS A 40 9.29 5.44 8.67
C LYS A 40 8.54 6.34 9.67
N ALA A 41 9.14 7.44 10.11
CA ALA A 41 8.47 8.36 11.03
C ALA A 41 7.20 8.95 10.38
N ILE A 42 7.29 9.30 9.10
CA ILE A 42 6.21 9.88 8.30
C ILE A 42 5.06 8.87 8.09
N SER A 43 5.38 7.62 7.74
CA SER A 43 4.40 6.58 7.43
C SER A 43 3.44 6.24 8.60
N THR A 44 3.80 6.61 9.83
CA THR A 44 2.98 6.33 11.03
C THR A 44 1.73 7.21 11.16
N TYR A 45 1.70 8.38 10.51
CA TYR A 45 0.62 9.35 10.69
C TYR A 45 0.13 10.00 9.39
N LYS A 46 0.85 9.79 8.29
CA LYS A 46 0.45 10.21 6.94
C LYS A 46 1.04 9.26 5.89
N GLN A 47 0.70 9.48 4.63
CA GLN A 47 1.21 8.68 3.51
C GLN A 47 2.75 8.73 3.45
N VAL A 48 3.33 7.60 3.01
CA VAL A 48 4.77 7.50 2.72
C VAL A 48 5.16 8.65 1.77
N PRO A 49 6.27 9.37 2.06
CA PRO A 49 6.67 10.52 1.26
C PRO A 49 6.97 10.11 -0.19
N LEU A 50 6.88 11.03 -1.15
CA LEU A 50 7.28 10.78 -2.54
C LEU A 50 8.81 10.80 -2.70
N ILE A 51 9.51 11.65 -1.96
CA ILE A 51 10.97 11.75 -2.01
C ILE A 51 11.58 10.95 -0.83
N PRO A 52 12.52 10.01 -1.08
CA PRO A 52 13.20 9.27 -0.01
C PRO A 52 13.98 10.17 0.94
N PHE A 53 14.14 9.73 2.19
CA PHE A 53 14.86 10.47 3.24
C PHE A 53 16.22 11.01 2.79
N GLU A 54 17.08 10.20 2.17
CA GLU A 54 18.42 10.63 1.76
C GLU A 54 18.38 11.77 0.72
N GLN A 55 17.42 11.73 -0.20
CA GLN A 55 17.24 12.81 -1.17
C GLN A 55 16.67 14.08 -0.51
N ARG A 56 15.68 13.93 0.38
CA ARG A 56 15.14 15.06 1.17
C ARG A 56 16.24 15.71 2.01
N LYS A 57 17.13 14.91 2.59
CA LYS A 57 18.27 15.37 3.37
C LYS A 57 19.19 16.26 2.52
N ILE A 58 19.61 15.79 1.34
CA ILE A 58 20.44 16.60 0.42
C ILE A 58 19.76 17.93 0.10
N ILE A 59 18.46 17.93 -0.20
CA ILE A 59 17.73 19.15 -0.53
C ILE A 59 17.73 20.11 0.67
N VAL A 60 17.39 19.63 1.86
CA VAL A 60 17.28 20.48 3.06
C VAL A 60 18.66 20.96 3.55
N GLU A 61 19.72 20.16 3.40
CA GLU A 61 21.10 20.55 3.78
C GLU A 61 21.58 21.77 2.99
N ASN A 62 21.07 21.98 1.78
CA ASN A 62 21.42 23.12 0.93
C ASN A 62 20.54 24.36 1.15
N ILE A 63 19.60 24.34 2.11
CA ILE A 63 18.80 25.51 2.43
C ILE A 63 19.61 26.47 3.33
N LYS A 64 19.72 27.72 2.88
CA LYS A 64 20.41 28.79 3.62
C LYS A 64 19.80 28.99 5.01
N GLY A 65 20.65 29.06 6.03
CA GLY A 65 20.26 29.32 7.42
C GLY A 65 20.31 28.11 8.34
N LEU A 66 20.42 26.90 7.79
CA LEU A 66 20.68 25.69 8.57
C LEU A 66 22.13 25.60 9.02
N SER A 67 22.33 24.99 10.20
CA SER A 67 23.64 24.64 10.74
C SER A 67 23.87 23.14 10.78
N LYS A 68 22.81 22.35 11.05
CA LYS A 68 22.91 20.89 11.13
C LYS A 68 21.60 20.22 10.75
N ILE A 69 21.68 19.02 10.16
CA ILE A 69 20.54 18.11 10.01
C ILE A 69 20.80 16.82 10.80
N ILE A 70 19.77 16.35 11.48
CA ILE A 70 19.76 15.04 12.15
C ILE A 70 18.49 14.27 11.80
N PRO A 71 18.55 12.92 11.74
CA PRO A 71 17.35 12.11 11.53
C PRO A 71 16.40 12.22 12.74
N GLN A 72 15.10 12.32 12.43
CA GLN A 72 14.00 12.27 13.39
C GLN A 72 13.20 10.98 13.14
N GLU A 73 13.52 9.93 13.89
CA GLU A 73 13.05 8.56 13.65
C GLU A 73 11.58 8.29 14.02
N THR A 74 10.96 9.23 14.73
CA THR A 74 9.57 9.10 15.18
C THR A 74 8.83 10.43 15.05
N LEU A 75 7.50 10.41 15.17
CA LEU A 75 6.72 11.63 15.29
C LEU A 75 7.00 12.40 16.61
N ASP A 76 7.58 11.73 17.61
CA ASP A 76 7.86 12.35 18.90
C ASP A 76 9.27 12.96 18.94
N TYR A 77 9.37 14.27 19.13
CA TYR A 77 10.66 14.98 19.06
C TYR A 77 11.50 14.79 20.33
N VAL A 78 10.90 14.33 21.42
CA VAL A 78 11.54 14.20 22.74
C VAL A 78 12.92 13.51 22.73
N PRO A 79 13.15 12.39 22.01
CA PRO A 79 14.46 11.75 21.98
C PRO A 79 15.58 12.67 21.46
N ASN A 80 15.32 13.44 20.41
CA ASN A 80 16.28 14.39 19.87
C ASN A 80 16.41 15.64 20.75
N LEU A 81 15.30 16.13 21.31
CA LEU A 81 15.32 17.27 22.21
C LEU A 81 16.14 17.01 23.47
N ARG A 82 16.06 15.81 24.07
CA ARG A 82 16.86 15.46 25.25
C ARG A 82 18.37 15.40 24.97
N LYS A 83 18.75 14.99 23.76
CA LYS A 83 20.17 14.97 23.32
C LYS A 83 20.72 16.37 23.08
N LEU A 84 19.94 17.23 22.45
CA LEU A 84 20.40 18.56 22.01
C LEU A 84 20.22 19.65 23.07
N LYS A 85 19.20 19.51 23.93
CA LYS A 85 18.71 20.52 24.89
C LYS A 85 18.60 21.92 24.26
N PRO A 86 17.79 22.10 23.20
CA PRO A 86 17.70 23.38 22.51
C PRO A 86 17.00 24.44 23.36
N ASN A 87 17.36 25.71 23.16
CA ASN A 87 16.68 26.85 23.78
C ASN A 87 15.29 27.07 23.17
N TYR A 88 15.16 26.82 21.86
CA TYR A 88 13.91 26.99 21.14
C TYR A 88 13.57 25.79 20.27
N VAL A 89 12.28 25.45 20.21
CA VAL A 89 11.72 24.63 19.13
C VAL A 89 10.81 25.51 18.30
N VAL A 90 11.06 25.58 17.00
CA VAL A 90 10.27 26.39 16.07
C VAL A 90 9.47 25.46 15.16
N HIS A 91 8.17 25.71 15.04
CA HIS A 91 7.28 24.92 14.20
C HIS A 91 6.13 25.79 13.68
N GLY A 92 5.51 25.39 12.57
CA GLY A 92 4.25 25.98 12.12
C GLY A 92 3.15 25.81 13.18
N SER A 93 2.24 26.76 13.26
CA SER A 93 1.14 26.77 14.24
C SER A 93 0.05 25.72 13.97
N ASP A 94 0.10 25.05 12.82
CA ASP A 94 -0.81 23.97 12.39
C ASP A 94 -0.82 22.78 13.37
N TRP A 95 0.32 22.46 13.98
CA TRP A 95 0.44 21.37 14.96
C TRP A 95 -0.22 21.65 16.32
N LYS A 96 -0.80 22.84 16.54
CA LYS A 96 -1.65 23.12 17.73
C LYS A 96 -2.94 22.29 17.69
N THR A 97 -3.35 21.87 16.50
CA THR A 97 -4.52 21.04 16.27
C THR A 97 -4.12 19.75 15.54
N GLY A 98 -5.05 18.83 15.34
CA GLY A 98 -4.79 17.59 14.60
C GLY A 98 -3.84 16.61 15.32
N ILE A 99 -3.20 15.73 14.53
CA ILE A 99 -2.50 14.54 15.05
C ILE A 99 -1.22 14.89 15.83
N GLN A 100 -0.61 16.04 15.52
CA GLN A 100 0.62 16.51 16.14
C GLN A 100 0.38 17.30 17.43
N LYS A 101 -0.88 17.56 17.82
CA LYS A 101 -1.21 18.23 19.08
C LYS A 101 -0.55 17.56 20.29
N SER A 102 -0.63 16.23 20.36
CA SER A 102 -0.01 15.46 21.43
C SER A 102 1.53 15.58 21.42
N THR A 103 2.14 15.65 20.23
CA THR A 103 3.59 15.90 20.08
C THR A 103 3.94 17.29 20.61
N ARG A 104 3.19 18.34 20.25
CA ARG A 104 3.42 19.70 20.74
C ARG A 104 3.38 19.76 22.27
N GLU A 105 2.38 19.12 22.89
CA GLU A 105 2.25 19.05 24.35
C GLU A 105 3.47 18.40 25.02
N ARG A 106 3.95 17.28 24.47
CA ARG A 106 5.17 16.62 24.95
C ARG A 106 6.41 17.49 24.79
N VAL A 107 6.55 18.19 23.66
CA VAL A 107 7.66 19.13 23.40
C VAL A 107 7.66 20.26 24.42
N VAL A 108 6.51 20.90 24.67
CA VAL A 108 6.38 21.97 25.67
C VAL A 108 6.76 21.47 27.06
N LYS A 109 6.28 20.28 27.45
CA LYS A 109 6.59 19.69 28.75
C LYS A 109 8.10 19.44 28.92
N VAL A 110 8.73 18.87 27.90
CA VAL A 110 10.15 18.50 27.94
C VAL A 110 11.06 19.72 27.92
N LEU A 111 10.74 20.75 27.13
CA LEU A 111 11.55 21.99 27.09
C LEU A 111 11.57 22.74 28.42
N LYS A 112 10.46 22.70 29.19
CA LYS A 112 10.39 23.34 30.52
C LYS A 112 11.46 22.84 31.49
N GLU A 113 11.90 21.60 31.34
CA GLU A 113 12.92 20.99 32.22
C GLU A 113 14.27 21.71 32.16
N TRP A 114 14.56 22.45 31.09
CA TRP A 114 15.78 23.27 30.95
C TRP A 114 15.49 24.72 30.53
N GLY A 115 14.25 25.19 30.72
CA GLY A 115 13.86 26.57 30.39
C GLY A 115 13.76 26.89 28.89
N GLY A 116 13.66 25.87 28.04
CA GLY A 116 13.42 26.04 26.60
C GLY A 116 11.99 26.48 26.29
N LYS A 117 11.75 27.03 25.09
CA LYS A 117 10.44 27.54 24.66
C LYS A 117 10.06 27.03 23.27
N VAL A 118 8.76 26.83 23.05
CA VAL A 118 8.19 26.61 21.71
C VAL A 118 7.84 27.97 21.10
N ILE A 119 8.22 28.17 19.83
CA ILE A 119 7.85 29.32 19.02
C ILE A 119 6.98 28.79 17.88
N ASP A 120 5.71 29.18 17.89
CA ASP A 120 4.76 28.81 16.84
C ASP A 120 4.75 29.89 15.76
N VAL A 121 5.13 29.54 14.55
CA VAL A 121 5.09 30.42 13.38
C VAL A 121 3.66 30.42 12.81
N PRO A 122 3.03 31.58 12.58
CA PRO A 122 1.71 31.65 11.94
C PRO A 122 1.72 30.86 10.62
N TYR A 123 0.77 29.95 10.48
CA TYR A 123 0.65 29.11 9.29
C TYR A 123 -0.24 29.82 8.27
N VAL A 124 0.22 29.97 7.02
CA VAL A 124 -0.62 30.51 5.94
C VAL A 124 -1.48 29.39 5.36
N GLU A 125 -2.80 29.57 5.45
CA GLU A 125 -3.78 28.61 4.97
C GLU A 125 -3.69 28.45 3.43
N GLY A 126 -3.65 27.21 2.94
CA GLY A 126 -3.68 26.88 1.51
C GLY A 126 -2.43 26.21 0.94
N ILE A 127 -1.25 26.35 1.56
CA ILE A 127 0.01 25.80 1.01
C ILE A 127 0.62 24.78 1.98
N SER A 128 0.17 23.54 1.87
CA SER A 128 0.74 22.38 2.56
C SER A 128 1.32 21.39 1.55
N SER A 129 2.34 20.64 1.96
CA SER A 129 2.83 19.48 1.18
C SER A 129 1.70 18.49 0.83
N THR A 130 0.69 18.36 1.69
CA THR A 130 -0.52 17.56 1.43
C THR A 130 -1.35 18.15 0.29
N ASN A 131 -1.58 19.46 0.28
CA ASN A 131 -2.36 20.15 -0.76
C ASN A 131 -1.63 20.11 -2.11
N LEU A 132 -0.32 20.32 -2.11
CA LEU A 132 0.51 20.19 -3.32
C LEU A 132 0.44 18.77 -3.88
N ARG A 133 0.51 17.76 -3.00
CA ARG A 133 0.39 16.35 -3.41
C ARG A 133 -1.00 16.02 -3.94
N ASN A 134 -2.07 16.59 -3.37
CA ASN A 134 -3.43 16.43 -3.90
C ASN A 134 -3.56 17.06 -5.29
N ASN A 135 -2.95 18.24 -5.50
CA ASN A 135 -2.90 18.88 -6.82
C ASN A 135 -2.05 18.09 -7.84
N GLU A 136 -0.98 17.43 -7.40
CA GLU A 136 -0.21 16.51 -8.27
C GLU A 136 -0.97 15.22 -8.57
N ARG A 137 -1.72 14.66 -7.60
CA ARG A 137 -2.63 13.52 -7.85
C ARG A 137 -3.63 13.84 -8.97
N MET A 138 -4.15 15.07 -9.03
CA MET A 138 -5.04 15.50 -10.12
C MET A 138 -4.38 15.48 -11.51
N LYS A 139 -3.05 15.50 -11.60
CA LYS A 139 -2.30 15.40 -12.87
C LYS A 139 -1.90 13.96 -13.22
N GLY A 140 -2.13 12.99 -12.33
CA GLY A 140 -1.72 11.60 -12.46
C GLY A 140 -0.29 11.31 -11.99
N ILE A 141 0.14 10.05 -12.09
CA ILE A 141 1.50 9.62 -11.75
C ILE A 141 2.10 8.78 -12.89
N THR A 142 3.43 8.81 -13.00
CA THR A 142 4.14 7.95 -13.96
C THR A 142 4.19 6.49 -13.49
N ASN A 143 4.36 5.56 -14.43
CA ASN A 143 4.42 4.13 -14.14
C ASN A 143 5.57 3.78 -13.19
N GLU A 144 6.76 4.38 -13.38
CA GLU A 144 7.92 4.17 -12.50
C GLU A 144 7.62 4.59 -11.06
N ILE A 145 7.05 5.79 -10.85
CA ILE A 145 6.67 6.27 -9.51
C ILE A 145 5.64 5.32 -8.87
N ARG A 146 4.67 4.82 -9.65
CA ARG A 146 3.66 3.87 -9.18
C ARG A 146 4.27 2.57 -8.68
N MET A 147 5.15 1.95 -9.48
CA MET A 147 5.80 0.69 -9.12
C MET A 147 6.69 0.85 -7.89
N LYS A 148 7.52 1.90 -7.85
CA LYS A 148 8.39 2.21 -6.72
C LYS A 148 7.61 2.45 -5.42
N ARG A 149 6.41 3.03 -5.52
CA ARG A 149 5.53 3.26 -4.36
C ARG A 149 5.16 1.96 -3.65
N LEU A 150 4.93 0.86 -4.36
CA LEU A 150 4.62 -0.44 -3.74
C LEU A 150 5.76 -0.92 -2.84
N ARG A 151 7.01 -0.88 -3.33
CA ARG A 151 8.19 -1.29 -2.55
C ARG A 151 8.33 -0.46 -1.28
N ARG A 152 8.13 0.86 -1.37
CA ARG A 152 8.20 1.74 -0.21
C ARG A 152 7.06 1.52 0.79
N LEU A 153 5.86 1.19 0.31
CA LEU A 153 4.75 0.81 1.19
C LEU A 153 5.11 -0.43 2.00
N LEU A 154 5.70 -1.45 1.37
CA LEU A 154 6.14 -2.67 2.04
C LEU A 154 7.30 -2.46 3.02
N GLU A 155 8.17 -1.48 2.75
CA GLU A 155 9.29 -1.13 3.64
C GLU A 155 8.83 -0.39 4.90
N PHE A 156 7.90 0.55 4.77
CA PHE A 156 7.60 1.51 5.84
C PHE A 156 6.25 1.31 6.53
N LYS A 157 5.30 0.59 5.93
CA LYS A 157 4.01 0.31 6.59
C LYS A 157 4.08 -1.01 7.37
N PRO A 158 3.44 -1.07 8.56
CA PRO A 158 3.27 -2.33 9.26
C PRO A 158 2.50 -3.38 8.44
N ILE A 159 1.52 -2.91 7.66
CA ILE A 159 0.75 -3.73 6.72
C ILE A 159 0.30 -2.86 5.54
N VAL A 160 0.39 -3.42 4.34
CA VAL A 160 -0.15 -2.87 3.10
C VAL A 160 -1.55 -3.43 2.88
N ARG A 161 -2.55 -2.55 2.76
CA ARG A 161 -3.95 -2.93 2.53
C ARG A 161 -4.28 -2.88 1.05
N VAL A 162 -4.73 -3.99 0.49
CA VAL A 162 -5.11 -4.08 -0.92
C VAL A 162 -6.59 -4.43 -1.01
N LEU A 163 -7.36 -3.70 -1.81
CA LEU A 163 -8.78 -3.98 -2.05
C LEU A 163 -9.01 -4.32 -3.52
N GLU A 164 -9.98 -5.18 -3.79
CA GLU A 164 -10.32 -5.54 -5.16
C GLU A 164 -10.76 -4.36 -6.03
N ALA A 165 -10.38 -4.39 -7.31
CA ALA A 165 -10.90 -3.51 -8.35
C ALA A 165 -11.15 -4.32 -9.63
N HIS A 166 -12.32 -4.13 -10.22
CA HIS A 166 -12.73 -4.81 -11.46
C HIS A 166 -13.23 -3.84 -12.55
N ASN A 167 -13.16 -2.52 -12.28
CA ASN A 167 -13.43 -1.43 -13.23
C ASN A 167 -12.93 -0.08 -12.65
N GLY A 168 -13.07 1.01 -13.43
CA GLY A 168 -12.69 2.36 -12.99
C GLY A 168 -13.45 2.87 -11.75
N LEU A 169 -14.73 2.51 -11.59
CA LEU A 169 -15.54 2.95 -10.44
C LEU A 169 -14.98 2.39 -9.11
N THR A 170 -14.69 1.09 -9.07
CA THR A 170 -14.07 0.47 -7.89
C THR A 170 -12.67 1.00 -7.63
N ALA A 171 -11.90 1.31 -8.67
CA ALA A 171 -10.59 1.94 -8.54
C ALA A 171 -10.68 3.38 -7.97
N SER A 172 -11.65 4.19 -8.42
CA SER A 172 -11.94 5.51 -7.87
C SER A 172 -12.33 5.45 -6.39
N LEU A 173 -13.14 4.45 -6.01
CA LEU A 173 -13.46 4.22 -4.60
C LEU A 173 -12.20 3.92 -3.78
N ILE A 174 -11.31 3.05 -4.26
CA ILE A 174 -10.03 2.76 -3.60
C ILE A 174 -9.18 4.02 -3.48
N GLU A 175 -9.11 4.86 -4.53
CA GLU A 175 -8.33 6.09 -4.54
C GLU A 175 -8.76 7.07 -3.43
N ASN A 176 -10.08 7.26 -3.30
CA ASN A 176 -10.67 8.37 -2.56
C ASN A 176 -11.16 8.02 -1.16
N LEU A 177 -11.39 6.74 -0.85
CA LEU A 177 -11.94 6.35 0.45
C LEU A 177 -10.89 6.44 1.57
N GLU A 178 -11.20 7.24 2.58
CA GLU A 178 -10.45 7.34 3.83
C GLU A 178 -11.41 7.21 5.03
N VAL A 179 -11.08 6.35 5.98
CA VAL A 179 -11.80 6.17 7.25
C VAL A 179 -10.80 6.21 8.39
N ASP A 180 -10.98 7.10 9.36
CA ASP A 180 -10.06 7.29 10.49
C ASP A 180 -8.58 7.42 10.08
N LYS A 181 -8.31 8.14 8.98
CA LYS A 181 -6.97 8.31 8.38
C LYS A 181 -6.33 7.03 7.87
N LYS A 182 -7.14 6.00 7.65
CA LYS A 182 -6.76 4.78 6.97
C LYS A 182 -7.40 4.78 5.59
N GLU A 183 -6.60 4.41 4.62
CA GLU A 183 -7.02 4.22 3.25
C GLU A 183 -6.54 2.83 2.79
N PHE A 184 -7.06 2.38 1.66
CA PHE A 184 -6.46 1.27 0.92
C PHE A 184 -5.20 1.76 0.22
N ASP A 185 -4.16 0.93 0.22
CA ASP A 185 -2.84 1.28 -0.28
C ASP A 185 -2.70 0.97 -1.77
N CYS A 186 -3.31 -0.13 -2.22
CA CYS A 186 -3.20 -0.66 -3.57
C CYS A 186 -4.55 -1.21 -4.07
N ALA A 187 -4.69 -1.34 -5.38
CA ALA A 187 -5.80 -2.02 -6.04
C ALA A 187 -5.40 -3.46 -6.43
N TRP A 188 -6.32 -4.41 -6.25
CA TRP A 188 -6.18 -5.82 -6.64
C TRP A 188 -7.10 -6.16 -7.80
N ILE A 189 -6.54 -6.38 -8.98
CA ILE A 189 -7.30 -6.88 -10.12
C ILE A 189 -7.37 -8.39 -10.00
N SER A 190 -8.45 -8.88 -9.40
CA SER A 190 -8.70 -10.31 -9.20
C SER A 190 -9.16 -10.95 -10.50
N SER A 191 -8.60 -12.10 -10.83
CA SER A 191 -9.09 -12.97 -11.91
C SER A 191 -10.56 -13.36 -11.72
N LEU A 192 -10.97 -13.68 -10.49
CA LEU A 192 -12.34 -13.99 -10.11
C LEU A 192 -13.31 -12.83 -10.37
N THR A 193 -12.97 -11.63 -9.90
CA THR A 193 -13.92 -10.51 -9.99
C THR A 193 -13.95 -9.91 -11.39
N ASP A 194 -12.82 -9.95 -12.10
CA ASP A 194 -12.72 -9.56 -13.50
C ASP A 194 -13.52 -10.49 -14.43
N SER A 195 -13.50 -11.81 -14.18
CA SER A 195 -14.30 -12.78 -14.95
C SER A 195 -15.79 -12.66 -14.63
N LEU A 196 -16.16 -12.60 -13.35
CA LEU A 196 -17.56 -12.47 -12.94
C LEU A 196 -18.19 -11.15 -13.41
N ALA A 197 -17.46 -10.03 -13.38
CA ALA A 197 -17.93 -8.75 -13.92
C ALA A 197 -18.24 -8.82 -15.43
N LYS A 198 -17.63 -9.77 -16.14
CA LYS A 198 -17.87 -10.07 -17.56
C LYS A 198 -18.90 -11.19 -17.78
N GLY A 199 -19.56 -11.67 -16.72
CA GLY A 199 -20.50 -12.79 -16.79
C GLY A 199 -19.86 -14.13 -17.14
N LYS A 200 -18.55 -14.29 -16.87
CA LYS A 200 -17.78 -15.50 -17.17
C LYS A 200 -17.30 -16.18 -15.88
N PRO A 201 -17.11 -17.51 -15.89
CA PRO A 201 -16.53 -18.22 -14.76
C PRO A 201 -15.02 -17.97 -14.67
N ASP A 202 -14.46 -18.12 -13.47
CA ASP A 202 -13.03 -17.95 -13.20
C ASP A 202 -12.20 -19.19 -13.58
N THR A 203 -12.14 -19.48 -14.87
CA THR A 203 -11.49 -20.68 -15.43
C THR A 203 -10.35 -20.35 -16.40
N GLY A 204 -9.83 -19.11 -16.36
CA GLY A 204 -8.84 -18.63 -17.32
C GLY A 204 -9.40 -18.30 -18.71
N ILE A 205 -10.73 -18.26 -18.87
CA ILE A 205 -11.42 -17.93 -20.13
C ILE A 205 -11.27 -16.45 -20.52
N VAL A 206 -10.95 -15.58 -19.57
CA VAL A 206 -10.67 -14.17 -19.82
C VAL A 206 -9.19 -14.03 -20.14
N ASP A 207 -8.89 -13.82 -21.42
CA ASP A 207 -7.52 -13.69 -21.90
C ASP A 207 -6.85 -12.36 -21.45
N LEU A 208 -5.53 -12.30 -21.65
CA LEU A 208 -4.73 -11.15 -21.26
C LEU A 208 -5.16 -9.85 -21.96
N THR A 209 -5.61 -9.88 -23.21
CA THR A 209 -6.09 -8.69 -23.93
C THR A 209 -7.31 -8.10 -23.23
N SER A 210 -8.26 -8.96 -22.85
CA SER A 210 -9.44 -8.54 -22.09
C SER A 210 -9.07 -7.98 -20.70
N ARG A 211 -8.10 -8.61 -20.02
CA ARG A 211 -7.58 -8.10 -18.74
C ARG A 211 -6.86 -6.76 -18.88
N ILE A 212 -6.13 -6.54 -19.98
CA ILE A 212 -5.47 -5.25 -20.28
C ILE A 212 -6.50 -4.11 -20.37
N ASN A 213 -7.67 -4.36 -20.96
CA ASN A 213 -8.75 -3.36 -20.99
C ASN A 213 -9.22 -2.99 -19.57
N THR A 214 -9.40 -3.97 -18.68
CA THR A 214 -9.72 -3.69 -17.27
C THR A 214 -8.60 -2.91 -16.60
N ILE A 215 -7.34 -3.29 -16.82
CA ILE A 215 -6.16 -2.61 -16.25
C ILE A 215 -6.14 -1.14 -16.67
N ASN A 216 -6.39 -0.82 -17.94
CA ASN A 216 -6.43 0.55 -18.43
C ASN A 216 -7.54 1.36 -17.75
N GLN A 217 -8.76 0.82 -17.63
CA GLN A 217 -9.86 1.48 -16.93
C GLN A 217 -9.53 1.76 -15.46
N VAL A 218 -8.88 0.81 -14.78
CA VAL A 218 -8.44 0.99 -13.39
C VAL A 218 -7.36 2.07 -13.31
N LEU A 219 -6.35 2.03 -14.18
CA LEU A 219 -5.23 2.98 -14.20
C LEU A 219 -5.67 4.43 -14.42
N GLU A 220 -6.72 4.66 -15.20
CA GLU A 220 -7.28 6.01 -15.41
C GLU A 220 -7.90 6.59 -14.13
N SER A 221 -8.32 5.74 -13.19
CA SER A 221 -9.10 6.13 -12.02
C SER A 221 -8.30 6.07 -10.70
N THR A 222 -7.02 5.68 -10.72
CA THR A 222 -6.21 5.60 -9.49
C THR A 222 -4.72 5.91 -9.68
N THR A 223 -4.14 6.55 -8.66
CA THR A 223 -2.69 6.74 -8.50
C THR A 223 -2.06 5.69 -7.58
N LYS A 224 -2.85 4.71 -7.11
CA LYS A 224 -2.37 3.66 -6.21
C LYS A 224 -1.68 2.55 -7.02
N PRO A 225 -0.72 1.82 -6.42
CA PRO A 225 -0.14 0.65 -7.05
C PRO A 225 -1.21 -0.39 -7.40
N ILE A 226 -0.99 -1.09 -8.51
CA ILE A 226 -1.89 -2.14 -9.00
C ILE A 226 -1.21 -3.49 -8.85
N LEU A 227 -1.91 -4.42 -8.22
CA LEU A 227 -1.56 -5.82 -8.17
C LEU A 227 -2.51 -6.59 -9.07
N LEU A 228 -1.98 -7.47 -9.91
CA LEU A 228 -2.75 -8.30 -10.82
C LEU A 228 -2.63 -9.78 -10.47
N ASP A 229 -3.76 -10.47 -10.40
CA ASP A 229 -3.81 -11.92 -10.47
C ASP A 229 -3.56 -12.39 -11.91
N ILE A 230 -2.45 -13.08 -12.15
CA ILE A 230 -2.11 -13.60 -13.49
C ILE A 230 -2.36 -15.10 -13.62
N ASP A 231 -3.12 -15.69 -12.69
CA ASP A 231 -3.38 -17.12 -12.63
C ASP A 231 -2.06 -17.90 -12.53
N ASP A 232 -1.90 -18.98 -13.30
CA ASP A 232 -0.66 -19.77 -13.39
C ASP A 232 0.41 -19.14 -14.30
N GLY A 233 0.09 -18.01 -14.95
CA GLY A 233 0.97 -17.32 -15.89
C GLY A 233 1.16 -18.03 -17.24
N GLY A 234 0.47 -19.16 -17.48
CA GLY A 234 0.60 -19.97 -18.68
C GLY A 234 2.00 -20.54 -18.91
N GLU A 235 2.35 -20.73 -20.19
CA GLU A 235 3.67 -21.24 -20.58
C GLU A 235 4.80 -20.25 -20.27
N ILE A 236 5.97 -20.78 -19.92
CA ILE A 236 7.13 -20.00 -19.46
C ILE A 236 7.54 -18.89 -20.44
N GLU A 237 7.50 -19.16 -21.76
CA GLU A 237 7.81 -18.15 -22.79
C GLU A 237 6.77 -17.04 -22.85
N HIS A 238 5.49 -17.39 -22.75
CA HIS A 238 4.39 -16.44 -22.76
C HIS A 238 4.40 -15.58 -21.50
N PHE A 239 4.72 -16.18 -20.35
CA PHE A 239 4.85 -15.49 -19.08
C PHE A 239 5.89 -14.35 -19.16
N ALA A 240 7.06 -14.60 -19.74
CA ALA A 240 8.10 -13.58 -19.93
C ALA A 240 7.62 -12.40 -20.79
N SER A 241 6.83 -12.68 -21.83
CA SER A 241 6.22 -11.63 -22.67
C SER A 241 5.14 -10.85 -21.91
N ALA A 242 4.30 -11.55 -21.14
CA ALA A 242 3.27 -10.94 -20.32
C ALA A 242 3.86 -10.00 -19.25
N VAL A 243 4.95 -10.40 -18.58
CA VAL A 243 5.67 -9.56 -17.61
C VAL A 243 6.07 -8.22 -18.24
N ARG A 244 6.72 -8.23 -19.40
CA ARG A 244 7.12 -6.98 -20.11
C ARG A 244 5.94 -6.09 -20.44
N THR A 245 4.86 -6.68 -20.91
CA THR A 245 3.64 -5.94 -21.27
C THR A 245 3.00 -5.29 -20.04
N LEU A 246 2.85 -6.05 -18.95
CA LEU A 246 2.22 -5.59 -17.72
C LEU A 246 3.06 -4.52 -17.00
N GLU A 247 4.38 -4.67 -17.00
CA GLU A 247 5.29 -3.64 -16.49
C GLU A 247 5.19 -2.34 -17.29
N ARG A 248 5.18 -2.42 -18.63
CA ARG A 248 5.00 -1.24 -19.49
C ARG A 248 3.68 -0.53 -19.26
N LEU A 249 2.61 -1.27 -19.01
CA LEU A 249 1.29 -0.70 -18.69
C LEU A 249 1.28 0.02 -17.33
N GLY A 250 2.21 -0.31 -16.43
CA GLY A 250 2.30 0.30 -15.10
C GLY A 250 1.65 -0.52 -13.99
N VAL A 251 1.42 -1.81 -14.20
CA VAL A 251 1.13 -2.77 -13.12
C VAL A 251 2.32 -2.80 -12.17
N SER A 252 2.08 -2.82 -10.86
CA SER A 252 3.14 -2.74 -9.84
C SER A 252 3.62 -4.10 -9.36
N ALA A 253 2.71 -5.07 -9.29
CA ALA A 253 3.08 -6.46 -9.08
C ALA A 253 2.13 -7.41 -9.80
N ILE A 254 2.66 -8.57 -10.17
CA ILE A 254 1.84 -9.73 -10.53
C ILE A 254 1.92 -10.78 -9.43
N VAL A 255 0.83 -11.48 -9.22
CA VAL A 255 0.74 -12.66 -8.38
C VAL A 255 0.52 -13.85 -9.32
N VAL A 256 1.46 -14.79 -9.33
CA VAL A 256 1.41 -16.01 -10.14
C VAL A 256 1.33 -17.23 -9.23
N GLU A 257 0.41 -18.15 -9.48
CA GLU A 257 0.18 -19.34 -8.64
C GLU A 257 0.87 -20.60 -9.17
N ASP A 258 1.32 -21.46 -8.27
CA ASP A 258 2.07 -22.67 -8.60
C ASP A 258 1.18 -23.88 -8.92
N LYS A 259 0.07 -23.65 -9.64
CA LYS A 259 -0.81 -24.71 -10.14
C LYS A 259 -0.52 -25.04 -11.60
N ARG A 260 -1.03 -26.19 -12.06
CA ARG A 260 -1.05 -26.59 -13.47
C ARG A 260 -2.38 -27.23 -13.85
N GLY A 261 -2.73 -27.11 -15.13
CA GLY A 261 -3.98 -27.62 -15.71
C GLY A 261 -5.01 -26.52 -15.91
N LEU A 262 -6.23 -26.88 -16.31
CA LEU A 262 -7.32 -25.92 -16.43
C LEU A 262 -7.51 -25.21 -15.09
N LYS A 263 -7.63 -23.88 -15.13
CA LYS A 263 -7.77 -23.08 -13.91
C LYS A 263 -9.05 -23.45 -13.18
N GLU A 264 -8.94 -23.77 -11.89
CA GLU A 264 -10.05 -23.95 -10.98
C GLU A 264 -9.90 -22.99 -9.79
N ASN A 265 -10.99 -22.33 -9.41
CA ASN A 265 -10.97 -21.35 -8.33
C ASN A 265 -10.71 -22.05 -6.98
N SER A 266 -9.78 -21.50 -6.17
CA SER A 266 -9.36 -22.09 -4.90
C SER A 266 -10.46 -22.18 -3.83
N LEU A 267 -11.58 -21.48 -4.02
CA LEU A 267 -12.73 -21.52 -3.10
C LEU A 267 -13.65 -22.74 -3.34
N PHE A 268 -13.46 -23.49 -4.42
CA PHE A 268 -14.22 -24.73 -4.64
C PHE A 268 -13.66 -25.90 -3.78
N ASN A 269 -14.56 -26.80 -3.36
CA ASN A 269 -14.22 -27.88 -2.42
C ASN A 269 -13.39 -29.00 -3.07
N GLU A 270 -13.67 -29.31 -4.34
CA GLU A 270 -12.99 -30.34 -5.12
C GLU A 270 -12.16 -29.67 -6.21
N SER A 271 -10.84 -29.91 -6.19
CA SER A 271 -9.90 -29.43 -7.20
C SER A 271 -9.26 -30.63 -7.88
N THR A 272 -9.36 -30.72 -9.20
CA THR A 272 -8.62 -31.70 -10.00
C THR A 272 -7.21 -31.21 -10.37
N GLN A 273 -6.93 -29.93 -10.07
CA GLN A 273 -5.64 -29.33 -10.38
C GLN A 273 -4.49 -29.94 -9.57
N ASN A 274 -3.37 -30.11 -10.26
CA ASN A 274 -2.11 -30.48 -9.65
C ASN A 274 -1.27 -29.23 -9.37
N GLN A 275 -0.39 -29.32 -8.39
CA GLN A 275 0.64 -28.29 -8.21
C GLN A 275 1.75 -28.49 -9.25
N GLU A 276 2.29 -27.40 -9.78
CA GLU A 276 3.44 -27.42 -10.67
C GLU A 276 4.69 -27.90 -9.92
N ASP A 277 5.60 -28.53 -10.69
CA ASP A 277 6.90 -28.94 -10.18
C ASP A 277 7.68 -27.70 -9.70
N ILE A 278 8.40 -27.85 -8.59
CA ILE A 278 9.12 -26.74 -7.96
C ILE A 278 10.16 -26.17 -8.92
N THR A 279 10.91 -27.03 -9.62
CA THR A 279 11.95 -26.62 -10.57
C THR A 279 11.34 -25.83 -11.73
N LYS A 280 10.24 -26.34 -12.30
CA LYS A 280 9.55 -25.69 -13.42
C LYS A 280 8.96 -24.33 -13.03
N PHE A 281 8.32 -24.24 -11.86
CA PHE A 281 7.76 -22.96 -11.38
C PHE A 281 8.86 -21.96 -11.00
N SER A 282 9.98 -22.43 -10.41
CA SER A 282 11.16 -21.60 -10.19
C SER A 282 11.74 -21.07 -11.50
N GLU A 283 11.82 -21.89 -12.56
CA GLU A 283 12.26 -21.44 -13.88
C GLU A 283 11.34 -20.33 -14.43
N LYS A 284 10.02 -20.50 -14.29
CA LYS A 284 9.01 -19.50 -14.69
C LYS A 284 9.26 -18.16 -13.98
N ILE A 285 9.44 -18.17 -12.65
CA ILE A 285 9.77 -16.98 -11.86
C ILE A 285 11.06 -16.35 -12.37
N SER A 286 12.16 -17.11 -12.45
CA SER A 286 13.47 -16.59 -12.86
C SER A 286 13.45 -16.02 -14.27
N LYS A 287 12.67 -16.60 -15.19
CA LYS A 287 12.52 -16.07 -16.55
C LYS A 287 11.68 -14.80 -16.57
N GLY A 288 10.60 -14.74 -15.79
CA GLY A 288 9.83 -13.52 -15.60
C GLY A 288 10.70 -12.39 -15.04
N LYS A 289 11.49 -12.66 -14.00
CA LYS A 289 12.44 -11.70 -13.41
C LYS A 289 13.46 -11.19 -14.41
N ARG A 290 14.04 -12.07 -15.24
CA ARG A 290 14.97 -11.66 -16.33
C ARG A 290 14.30 -10.87 -17.44
N ALA A 291 13.00 -11.00 -17.63
CA ALA A 291 12.26 -10.30 -18.67
C ALA A 291 11.91 -8.85 -18.31
N GLN A 292 12.00 -8.48 -17.02
CA GLN A 292 11.67 -7.14 -16.55
C GLN A 292 12.58 -6.07 -17.16
N LEU A 293 12.02 -4.87 -17.36
CA LEU A 293 12.74 -3.70 -17.85
C LEU A 293 13.44 -2.95 -16.71
N GLY A 294 12.81 -2.91 -15.53
CA GLY A 294 13.34 -2.27 -14.32
C GLY A 294 13.33 -3.20 -13.11
N THR A 295 13.78 -2.66 -11.98
CA THR A 295 13.84 -3.39 -10.70
C THR A 295 12.61 -3.17 -9.84
N ASP A 296 11.75 -2.20 -10.17
CA ASP A 296 10.62 -1.80 -9.31
C ASP A 296 9.41 -2.73 -9.42
N PHE A 297 9.13 -3.29 -10.61
CA PHE A 297 8.05 -4.27 -10.79
C PHE A 297 8.31 -5.53 -9.96
N MET A 298 7.25 -6.08 -9.35
CA MET A 298 7.35 -7.23 -8.45
C MET A 298 6.68 -8.48 -9.04
N ILE A 299 7.30 -9.65 -8.85
CA ILE A 299 6.69 -10.95 -9.08
C ILE A 299 6.50 -11.64 -7.72
N ILE A 300 5.24 -11.84 -7.33
CA ILE A 300 4.85 -12.49 -6.09
C ILE A 300 4.44 -13.92 -6.40
N ALA A 301 5.12 -14.89 -5.75
CA ALA A 301 4.81 -16.30 -5.93
C ALA A 301 3.71 -16.73 -4.96
N ARG A 302 2.58 -17.19 -5.50
CA ARG A 302 1.46 -17.75 -4.73
C ARG A 302 1.62 -19.26 -4.58
N ILE A 303 1.66 -19.71 -3.34
CA ILE A 303 1.84 -21.11 -2.94
C ILE A 303 0.47 -21.70 -2.59
N GLU A 304 0.09 -22.76 -3.30
CA GLU A 304 -1.19 -23.44 -3.13
C GLU A 304 -1.12 -24.73 -2.29
N SER A 305 0.05 -25.05 -1.70
CA SER A 305 0.29 -26.29 -0.95
C SER A 305 -0.73 -26.56 0.16
N LEU A 306 -1.19 -25.54 0.88
CA LEU A 306 -2.20 -25.72 1.93
C LEU A 306 -3.57 -26.06 1.36
N ASN A 307 -3.98 -25.42 0.26
CA ASN A 307 -5.29 -25.69 -0.38
C ASN A 307 -5.34 -27.07 -1.05
N LEU A 308 -4.18 -27.55 -1.50
CA LEU A 308 -4.00 -28.86 -2.11
C LEU A 308 -3.66 -29.96 -1.08
N GLY A 309 -3.70 -29.66 0.22
CA GLY A 309 -3.51 -30.65 1.28
C GLY A 309 -2.09 -31.22 1.40
N LYS A 310 -1.07 -30.56 0.82
CA LYS A 310 0.34 -31.01 0.92
C LYS A 310 1.01 -30.60 2.24
N GLY A 311 0.39 -29.68 2.97
CA GLY A 311 0.82 -29.25 4.29
C GLY A 311 1.96 -28.23 4.29
N ILE A 312 2.36 -27.85 5.50
CA ILE A 312 3.25 -26.71 5.77
C ILE A 312 4.68 -26.97 5.28
N TYR A 313 5.17 -28.21 5.36
CA TYR A 313 6.55 -28.52 4.99
C TYR A 313 6.80 -28.34 3.49
N ASP A 314 5.89 -28.83 2.63
CA ASP A 314 5.94 -28.59 1.18
C ASP A 314 5.85 -27.09 0.87
N ALA A 315 4.96 -26.36 1.56
CA ALA A 315 4.84 -24.92 1.40
C ALA A 315 6.15 -24.17 1.74
N LEU A 316 6.88 -24.59 2.79
CA LEU A 316 8.16 -23.97 3.18
C LEU A 316 9.27 -24.28 2.16
N ILE A 317 9.36 -25.51 1.65
CA ILE A 317 10.32 -25.88 0.59
C ILE A 317 10.09 -25.01 -0.64
N ARG A 318 8.83 -24.87 -1.07
CA ARG A 318 8.44 -24.03 -2.20
C ARG A 318 8.76 -22.57 -1.97
N ALA A 319 8.43 -22.04 -0.78
CA ALA A 319 8.77 -20.67 -0.43
C ALA A 319 10.28 -20.42 -0.56
N GLN A 320 11.12 -21.33 -0.05
CA GLN A 320 12.58 -21.21 -0.17
C GLN A 320 13.03 -21.24 -1.63
N ALA A 321 12.53 -22.20 -2.42
CA ALA A 321 12.88 -22.31 -3.84
C ALA A 321 12.45 -21.08 -4.65
N TYR A 322 11.28 -20.49 -4.35
CA TYR A 322 10.75 -19.33 -5.08
C TYR A 322 11.48 -18.04 -4.69
N ILE A 323 11.93 -17.93 -3.43
CA ILE A 323 12.85 -16.88 -3.00
C ILE A 323 14.15 -16.97 -3.80
N GLU A 324 14.76 -18.16 -3.89
CA GLU A 324 16.01 -18.40 -4.63
C GLU A 324 15.86 -18.15 -6.13
N ALA A 325 14.68 -18.43 -6.69
CA ALA A 325 14.35 -18.15 -8.09
C ALA A 325 14.19 -16.64 -8.38
N GLY A 326 14.13 -15.80 -7.35
CA GLY A 326 14.08 -14.34 -7.47
C GLY A 326 12.70 -13.72 -7.28
N ALA A 327 11.73 -14.41 -6.67
CA ALA A 327 10.46 -13.78 -6.30
C ALA A 327 10.70 -12.53 -5.42
N ASP A 328 9.77 -11.57 -5.46
CA ASP A 328 9.81 -10.36 -4.63
C ASP A 328 8.89 -10.45 -3.40
N GLY A 329 8.07 -11.49 -3.31
CA GLY A 329 7.13 -11.75 -2.22
C GLY A 329 6.56 -13.16 -2.30
N ILE A 330 6.06 -13.65 -1.16
CA ILE A 330 5.39 -14.95 -1.08
C ILE A 330 3.95 -14.73 -0.62
N LEU A 331 2.99 -15.21 -1.42
CA LEU A 331 1.59 -15.29 -1.04
C LEU A 331 1.30 -16.72 -0.59
N ILE A 332 0.97 -16.90 0.69
CA ILE A 332 0.51 -18.18 1.21
C ILE A 332 -1.02 -18.18 1.28
N HIS A 333 -1.67 -19.08 0.55
CA HIS A 333 -3.13 -19.13 0.49
C HIS A 333 -3.68 -20.29 1.32
N SER A 334 -4.84 -20.07 1.93
CA SER A 334 -5.60 -21.09 2.66
C SER A 334 -7.09 -20.83 2.43
N LYS A 335 -7.86 -21.88 2.13
CA LYS A 335 -9.33 -21.83 2.02
C LYS A 335 -10.04 -22.23 3.32
N GLU A 336 -9.29 -22.57 4.36
CA GLU A 336 -9.84 -22.95 5.65
C GLU A 336 -10.52 -21.77 6.34
N LYS A 337 -11.52 -22.07 7.17
CA LYS A 337 -12.19 -21.05 8.00
C LYS A 337 -11.29 -20.58 9.13
N GLU A 338 -10.42 -21.44 9.64
CA GLU A 338 -9.50 -21.14 10.74
C GLU A 338 -8.06 -21.08 10.23
N PRO A 339 -7.30 -20.00 10.45
CA PRO A 339 -5.99 -19.81 9.83
C PRO A 339 -4.86 -20.58 10.53
N LYS A 340 -5.13 -21.71 11.19
CA LYS A 340 -4.16 -22.41 12.05
C LYS A 340 -2.91 -22.84 11.29
N GLU A 341 -3.06 -23.45 10.12
CA GLU A 341 -1.91 -23.89 9.32
C GLU A 341 -1.14 -22.73 8.71
N LEU A 342 -1.86 -21.70 8.25
CA LEU A 342 -1.27 -20.47 7.74
C LEU A 342 -0.42 -19.78 8.81
N LEU A 343 -0.92 -19.66 10.04
CA LEU A 343 -0.16 -19.05 11.14
C LEU A 343 1.05 -19.89 11.55
N LYS A 344 0.95 -21.22 11.49
CA LYS A 344 2.12 -22.11 11.68
C LYS A 344 3.15 -21.91 10.57
N PHE A 345 2.73 -21.80 9.32
CA PHE A 345 3.62 -21.46 8.20
C PHE A 345 4.33 -20.13 8.45
N CYS A 346 3.61 -19.06 8.84
CA CYS A 346 4.20 -17.76 9.15
C CYS A 346 5.27 -17.85 10.25
N LYS A 347 5.00 -18.63 11.31
CA LYS A 347 5.96 -18.85 12.40
C LYS A 347 7.24 -19.53 11.90
N GLU A 348 7.15 -20.56 11.08
CA GLU A 348 8.32 -21.26 10.56
C GLU A 348 9.05 -20.43 9.49
N TYR A 349 8.31 -19.75 8.61
CA TYR A 349 8.85 -18.83 7.62
C TYR A 349 9.66 -17.68 8.26
N SER A 350 9.25 -17.22 9.44
CA SER A 350 9.96 -16.15 10.17
C SER A 350 11.42 -16.49 10.50
N LYS A 351 11.78 -17.80 10.49
CA LYS A 351 13.13 -18.32 10.73
C LYS A 351 14.02 -18.28 9.49
N PHE A 352 13.48 -17.97 8.30
CA PHE A 352 14.28 -17.87 7.08
C PHE A 352 15.24 -16.69 7.17
N LYS A 353 16.49 -16.89 6.72
CA LYS A 353 17.51 -15.83 6.72
C LYS A 353 17.16 -14.72 5.72
N ASN A 354 16.76 -15.10 4.51
CA ASN A 354 16.41 -14.18 3.43
C ASN A 354 14.90 -14.21 3.19
N LYS A 355 14.14 -13.73 4.17
CA LYS A 355 12.68 -13.66 4.05
C LYS A 355 12.24 -12.49 3.17
N LEU A 356 11.23 -12.75 2.37
CA LEU A 356 10.54 -11.76 1.55
C LEU A 356 9.23 -11.33 2.25
N PRO A 357 8.59 -10.24 1.79
CA PRO A 357 7.26 -9.87 2.26
C PRO A 357 6.25 -11.01 2.13
N LEU A 358 5.51 -11.27 3.21
CA LEU A 358 4.40 -12.22 3.21
C LEU A 358 3.08 -11.54 2.87
N VAL A 359 2.34 -12.17 1.96
CA VAL A 359 1.03 -11.74 1.47
C VAL A 359 -0.03 -12.78 1.82
N VAL A 360 -1.21 -12.34 2.25
CA VAL A 360 -2.35 -13.22 2.56
C VAL A 360 -3.67 -12.69 2.00
N VAL A 361 -4.64 -13.59 1.88
CA VAL A 361 -5.98 -13.30 1.34
C VAL A 361 -7.04 -13.89 2.29
N PRO A 362 -7.46 -13.17 3.35
CA PRO A 362 -8.32 -13.69 4.41
C PRO A 362 -9.81 -13.73 4.02
N THR A 363 -10.15 -14.24 2.85
CA THR A 363 -11.54 -14.31 2.38
C THR A 363 -12.38 -15.31 3.19
N THR A 364 -11.82 -16.48 3.50
CA THR A 364 -12.52 -17.57 4.23
C THR A 364 -12.29 -17.50 5.75
N TYR A 365 -11.15 -16.98 6.19
CA TYR A 365 -10.77 -16.78 7.59
C TYR A 365 -10.83 -15.28 7.99
N SER A 366 -11.91 -14.61 7.60
CA SER A 366 -12.11 -13.15 7.73
C SER A 366 -12.21 -12.61 9.16
N GLN A 367 -12.28 -13.49 10.17
CA GLN A 367 -12.28 -13.12 11.58
C GLN A 367 -10.91 -12.60 12.08
N ILE A 368 -9.82 -12.92 11.38
CA ILE A 368 -8.48 -12.48 11.78
C ILE A 368 -8.31 -10.97 11.56
N THR A 369 -7.82 -10.26 12.56
CA THR A 369 -7.60 -8.83 12.45
C THR A 369 -6.24 -8.50 11.83
N GLU A 370 -6.11 -7.35 11.18
CA GLU A 370 -4.82 -6.87 10.67
C GLU A 370 -3.74 -6.78 11.77
N LYS A 371 -4.12 -6.49 13.01
CA LYS A 371 -3.20 -6.49 14.16
C LYS A 371 -2.60 -7.87 14.41
N GLU A 372 -3.42 -8.92 14.31
CA GLU A 372 -2.96 -10.29 14.43
C GLU A 372 -2.11 -10.71 13.23
N LEU A 373 -2.46 -10.28 12.02
CA LEU A 373 -1.65 -10.51 10.82
C LEU A 373 -0.24 -9.91 10.98
N ILE A 374 -0.16 -8.63 11.38
CA ILE A 374 1.11 -7.94 11.64
C ILE A 374 1.94 -8.69 12.70
N LYS A 375 1.30 -9.13 13.79
CA LYS A 375 1.99 -9.89 14.87
C LYS A 375 2.62 -11.19 14.36
N ASN A 376 2.04 -11.80 13.32
CA ASN A 376 2.56 -13.00 12.68
C ASN A 376 3.51 -12.72 11.51
N GLY A 377 3.95 -11.47 11.33
CA GLY A 377 4.97 -11.11 10.33
C GLY A 377 4.43 -10.97 8.91
N ILE A 378 3.11 -10.78 8.74
CA ILE A 378 2.48 -10.55 7.45
C ILE A 378 2.62 -9.08 7.07
N ASN A 379 3.01 -8.82 5.82
CA ASN A 379 3.31 -7.47 5.31
C ASN A 379 2.19 -6.91 4.43
N MET A 380 1.37 -7.76 3.82
CA MET A 380 0.30 -7.34 2.92
C MET A 380 -0.95 -8.22 3.10
N VAL A 381 -2.11 -7.57 3.11
CA VAL A 381 -3.42 -8.22 3.14
C VAL A 381 -4.24 -7.80 1.93
N ILE A 382 -4.79 -8.80 1.21
CA ILE A 382 -5.64 -8.58 0.03
C ILE A 382 -7.09 -8.93 0.38
N TYR A 383 -7.98 -7.95 0.29
CA TYR A 383 -9.43 -8.14 0.38
C TYR A 383 -10.00 -8.41 -1.02
N ALA A 384 -9.95 -9.67 -1.45
CA ALA A 384 -9.93 -10.03 -2.88
C ALA A 384 -11.25 -9.95 -3.67
N ASN A 385 -12.43 -10.02 -3.04
CA ASN A 385 -13.71 -10.11 -3.79
C ASN A 385 -14.93 -9.50 -3.07
N HIS A 386 -14.68 -8.64 -2.08
CA HIS A 386 -15.72 -8.15 -1.18
C HIS A 386 -16.62 -7.10 -1.83
N LEU A 387 -16.10 -6.27 -2.74
CA LEU A 387 -16.88 -5.22 -3.40
C LEU A 387 -17.88 -5.79 -4.40
N LEU A 388 -17.48 -6.76 -5.21
CA LEU A 388 -18.36 -7.42 -6.17
C LEU A 388 -19.46 -8.19 -5.44
N ARG A 389 -19.10 -8.91 -4.36
CA ARG A 389 -20.07 -9.65 -3.53
C ARG A 389 -21.09 -8.72 -2.87
N SER A 390 -20.65 -7.58 -2.33
CA SER A 390 -21.55 -6.61 -1.69
C SER A 390 -22.40 -5.88 -2.72
N ALA A 391 -21.82 -5.47 -3.85
CA ALA A 391 -22.52 -4.80 -4.94
C ALA A 391 -23.63 -5.69 -5.51
N PHE A 392 -23.32 -6.94 -5.86
CA PHE A 392 -24.30 -7.86 -6.41
C PHE A 392 -25.44 -8.16 -5.43
N ALA A 393 -25.13 -8.31 -4.13
CA ALA A 393 -26.15 -8.48 -3.10
C ALA A 393 -27.11 -7.28 -3.01
N SER A 394 -26.60 -6.05 -3.17
CA SER A 394 -27.42 -4.84 -3.20
C SER A 394 -28.24 -4.75 -4.50
N MET A 395 -27.61 -4.96 -5.65
CA MET A 395 -28.26 -4.98 -6.97
C MET A 395 -29.43 -5.96 -7.00
N LYS A 396 -29.24 -7.16 -6.45
CA LYS A 396 -30.28 -8.18 -6.33
C LYS A 396 -31.47 -7.67 -5.51
N LYS A 397 -31.24 -7.07 -4.33
CA LYS A 397 -32.31 -6.49 -3.50
C LYS A 397 -33.08 -5.37 -4.21
N THR A 398 -32.36 -4.49 -4.92
CA THR A 398 -32.96 -3.43 -5.72
C THR A 398 -33.88 -4.02 -6.80
N ALA A 399 -33.38 -5.00 -7.57
CA ALA A 399 -34.16 -5.66 -8.62
C ALA A 399 -35.38 -6.42 -8.08
N GLU A 400 -35.23 -7.17 -6.98
CA GLU A 400 -36.32 -7.87 -6.31
C GLU A 400 -37.40 -6.90 -5.82
N SER A 401 -36.99 -5.74 -5.27
CA SER A 401 -37.93 -4.70 -4.83
C SER A 401 -38.71 -4.11 -6.01
N ILE A 402 -38.05 -3.86 -7.14
CA ILE A 402 -38.72 -3.33 -8.34
C ILE A 402 -39.73 -4.36 -8.87
N LEU A 403 -39.33 -5.63 -8.99
CA LEU A 403 -40.23 -6.69 -9.47
C LEU A 403 -41.44 -6.88 -8.55
N LYS A 404 -41.26 -6.79 -7.22
CA LYS A 404 -42.34 -6.98 -6.25
C LYS A 404 -43.37 -5.84 -6.27
N ASN A 405 -42.92 -4.61 -6.53
CA ASN A 405 -43.77 -3.41 -6.40
C ASN A 405 -44.15 -2.79 -7.74
N GLU A 406 -43.61 -3.31 -8.86
CA GLU A 406 -43.80 -2.80 -10.23
C GLU A 406 -43.40 -1.32 -10.41
N ARG A 407 -42.56 -0.81 -9.50
CA ARG A 407 -42.02 0.56 -9.48
C ARG A 407 -40.77 0.64 -8.61
N ALA A 408 -40.03 1.75 -8.69
CA ALA A 408 -38.72 1.89 -8.05
C ALA A 408 -38.70 2.55 -6.65
N LEU A 409 -39.80 3.12 -6.16
CA LEU A 409 -39.79 3.93 -4.92
C LEU A 409 -39.20 3.18 -3.71
N GLU A 410 -39.61 1.93 -3.49
CA GLU A 410 -39.10 1.12 -2.37
C GLU A 410 -37.63 0.73 -2.53
N ALA A 411 -37.15 0.74 -3.77
CA ALA A 411 -35.79 0.39 -4.14
C ALA A 411 -34.82 1.57 -3.93
N ASP A 412 -35.30 2.82 -3.93
CA ASP A 412 -34.48 4.02 -3.75
C ASP A 412 -33.64 3.99 -2.46
N LYS A 413 -34.12 3.34 -1.39
CA LYS A 413 -33.38 3.17 -0.13
C LYS A 413 -32.09 2.33 -0.25
N PHE A 414 -31.93 1.58 -1.33
CA PHE A 414 -30.74 0.79 -1.64
C PHE A 414 -29.81 1.48 -2.65
N CYS A 415 -30.25 2.61 -3.20
CA CYS A 415 -29.55 3.36 -4.23
C CYS A 415 -28.90 4.60 -3.62
N LEU A 416 -27.82 5.06 -4.26
CA LEU A 416 -27.35 6.42 -4.04
C LEU A 416 -28.31 7.41 -4.70
N PRO A 417 -28.46 8.63 -4.16
CA PRO A 417 -29.12 9.70 -4.87
C PRO A 417 -28.51 9.90 -6.27
N VAL A 418 -29.35 10.22 -7.27
CA VAL A 418 -28.90 10.40 -8.67
C VAL A 418 -27.78 11.44 -8.77
N LYS A 419 -27.89 12.55 -8.03
CA LYS A 419 -26.87 13.60 -8.03
C LYS A 419 -25.51 13.09 -7.56
N GLU A 420 -25.48 12.31 -6.48
CA GLU A 420 -24.24 11.70 -5.96
C GLU A 420 -23.68 10.68 -6.96
N THR A 421 -24.55 9.93 -7.64
CA THR A 421 -24.14 8.94 -8.65
C THR A 421 -23.41 9.60 -9.82
N LEU A 422 -23.89 10.77 -10.28
CA LEU A 422 -23.26 11.56 -11.34
C LEU A 422 -21.93 12.20 -10.92
N GLU A 423 -21.62 12.20 -9.62
CA GLU A 423 -20.40 12.79 -9.04
C GLU A 423 -19.37 11.71 -8.64
N LEU A 424 -19.66 10.41 -8.80
CA LEU A 424 -18.75 9.30 -8.45
C LEU A 424 -17.44 9.31 -9.26
N VAL A 425 -17.46 9.88 -10.46
CA VAL A 425 -16.32 9.94 -11.38
C VAL A 425 -16.27 11.35 -11.98
N ARG A 426 -15.71 12.30 -11.22
CA ARG A 426 -15.46 13.68 -11.66
C ARG A 426 -14.06 14.12 -11.31
#